data_AF-A0A101RKB2-F1
#
_entry.id   AF-A0A101RKB2-F1
#
_cell.length_a   1.000
_cell.length_b   1.000
_cell.length_c   1.000
_cell.angle_alpha   90.00
_cell.angle_beta   90.00
_cell.angle_gamma   90.00
#
_symmetry.space_group_name_H-M   'P 1'
#
loop_
_entity.id
_entity.type
_entity.pdbx_description
1 polymer ?
#
loop_
_entity_poly.entity_id
_entity_poly.type
_entity_poly.pdbx_seq_one_letter_code
_entity_poly.pdbx_strand_id
1 'polypeptide(L)'
;MGRLYVEATEAITADTAQSTEAFSWFRSSRDSIDKHRDGLTLDGQGLSGLTVFAAKLLPAQSRKDGDDYWVKATREVHTATAASYGVITVDDVTDRTAQVNGGRLLTRMHLTATTLGLGLHHMNQITERIDRDTTAGHPDVFSARWAALLGRPASTGLLSFRIGHPERTPGLSPRRSLDAVITS
;
A
#
# COMPACT_ATOMS: atom_id res chain seq x y z
N MET A 1 13.99 2.65 -8.13
CA MET A 1 12.60 2.46 -7.66
C MET A 1 12.44 2.73 -6.16
N GLY A 2 13.18 2.04 -5.27
CA GLY A 2 13.04 2.22 -3.81
C GLY A 2 13.09 3.67 -3.30
N ARG A 3 14.08 4.46 -3.73
CA ARG A 3 14.16 5.89 -3.35
C ARG A 3 12.90 6.70 -3.70
N LEU A 4 12.34 6.46 -4.89
CA LEU A 4 11.13 7.16 -5.35
C LEU A 4 9.90 6.80 -4.50
N TYR A 5 9.81 5.55 -4.01
CA TYR A 5 8.77 5.15 -3.07
C TYR A 5 8.89 5.84 -1.70
N VAL A 6 10.12 6.02 -1.21
CA VAL A 6 10.35 6.73 0.04
C VAL A 6 9.90 8.19 -0.09
N GLU A 7 10.33 8.87 -1.15
CA GLU A 7 9.94 10.25 -1.43
C GLU A 7 8.42 10.40 -1.66
N ALA A 8 7.79 9.44 -2.35
CA ALA A 8 6.34 9.42 -2.51
C ALA A 8 5.62 9.24 -1.16
N THR A 9 6.12 8.37 -0.29
CA THR A 9 5.55 8.16 1.05
C THR A 9 5.70 9.43 1.90
N GLU A 10 6.87 10.07 1.87
CA GLU A 10 7.09 11.36 2.54
C GLU A 10 6.10 12.43 2.04
N ALA A 11 5.90 12.52 0.72
CA ALA A 11 4.94 13.45 0.13
C ALA A 11 3.48 13.16 0.55
N ILE A 12 3.09 11.87 0.64
CA ILE A 12 1.75 11.48 1.14
C ILE A 12 1.58 11.93 2.59
N THR A 13 2.57 11.67 3.45
CA THR A 13 2.49 12.02 4.87
C THR A 13 2.54 13.53 5.13
N ALA A 14 3.15 14.29 4.21
CA ALA A 14 3.20 15.75 4.26
C ALA A 14 1.89 16.41 3.77
N ASP A 15 1.12 15.77 2.88
CA ASP A 15 -0.23 16.20 2.52
C ASP A 15 -1.22 15.85 3.65
N THR A 16 -1.60 16.85 4.44
CA THR A 16 -2.50 16.67 5.59
C THR A 16 -3.83 16.01 5.19
N ALA A 17 -4.39 16.33 4.03
CA ALA A 17 -5.66 15.75 3.60
C ALA A 17 -5.48 14.27 3.24
N GLN A 18 -4.45 13.96 2.45
CA GLN A 18 -4.15 12.58 2.04
C GLN A 18 -3.77 11.69 3.24
N SER A 19 -2.93 12.20 4.14
CA SER A 19 -2.56 11.48 5.38
C SER A 19 -3.75 11.28 6.32
N THR A 20 -4.65 12.27 6.45
CA THR A 20 -5.87 12.12 7.28
C THR A 20 -6.79 11.05 6.71
N GLU A 21 -6.98 11.02 5.39
CA GLU A 21 -7.74 9.97 4.72
C GLU A 21 -7.09 8.60 4.92
N ALA A 22 -5.78 8.47 4.69
CA ALA A 22 -5.06 7.21 4.90
C ALA A 22 -5.17 6.71 6.35
N PHE A 23 -5.03 7.60 7.33
CA PHE A 23 -5.15 7.26 8.75
C PHE A 23 -6.58 6.88 9.15
N SER A 24 -7.60 7.42 8.47
CA SER A 24 -9.00 7.04 8.72
C SER A 24 -9.29 5.56 8.43
N TRP A 25 -8.43 4.88 7.66
CA TRP A 25 -8.47 3.44 7.39
C TRP A 25 -7.68 2.60 8.40
N PHE A 26 -6.97 3.21 9.34
CA PHE A 26 -6.27 2.48 10.40
C PHE A 26 -7.23 2.08 11.52
N ARG A 27 -7.07 0.86 12.04
CA ARG A 27 -7.85 0.31 13.15
C ARG A 27 -6.91 0.00 14.30
N SER A 28 -6.78 0.96 15.21
CA SER A 28 -5.85 0.91 16.34
C SER A 28 -6.38 0.18 17.57
N SER A 29 -7.69 -0.10 17.65
CA SER A 29 -8.33 -0.76 18.79
C SER A 29 -9.14 -1.98 18.38
N ARG A 30 -9.33 -2.92 19.32
CA ARG A 30 -10.15 -4.12 19.11
C ARG A 30 -11.59 -3.76 18.73
N ASP A 31 -12.19 -2.80 19.43
CA ASP A 31 -13.55 -2.34 19.14
C ASP A 31 -13.68 -1.77 17.72
N SER A 32 -12.68 -1.02 17.25
CA SER A 32 -12.68 -0.48 15.88
C SER A 32 -12.57 -1.60 14.84
N ILE A 33 -11.74 -2.63 15.12
CA ILE A 33 -11.61 -3.81 14.28
C ILE A 33 -12.92 -4.59 14.23
N ASP A 34 -13.54 -4.87 15.38
CA ASP A 34 -14.77 -5.67 15.46
C ASP A 34 -15.96 -4.94 14.83
N LYS A 35 -16.00 -3.61 14.94
CA LYS A 35 -17.03 -2.75 14.34
C LYS A 35 -16.93 -2.68 12.82
N HIS A 36 -15.77 -2.35 12.28
CA HIS A 36 -15.63 -2.08 10.83
C HIS A 36 -15.24 -3.32 10.03
N ARG A 37 -14.46 -4.22 10.63
CA ARG A 37 -13.96 -5.47 10.03
C ARG A 37 -13.26 -5.25 8.68
N ASP A 38 -12.56 -4.12 8.57
CA ASP A 38 -11.79 -3.69 7.40
C ASP A 38 -10.55 -2.91 7.83
N GLY A 39 -9.88 -2.26 6.88
CA GLY A 39 -8.78 -1.34 7.16
C GLY A 39 -7.47 -2.02 7.56
N LEU A 40 -6.48 -1.18 7.87
CA LEU A 40 -5.14 -1.59 8.30
C LEU A 40 -5.11 -1.81 9.81
N THR A 41 -4.41 -2.84 10.26
CA THR A 41 -4.29 -3.20 11.68
C THR A 41 -2.84 -3.44 12.02
N LEU A 42 -2.45 -3.28 13.30
CA LEU A 42 -1.09 -3.60 13.76
C LEU A 42 -0.66 -5.03 13.41
N ASP A 43 -1.58 -5.99 13.48
CA ASP A 43 -1.34 -7.40 13.16
C ASP A 43 -0.99 -7.62 11.67
N GLY A 44 -1.55 -6.79 10.78
CA GLY A 44 -1.33 -6.86 9.33
C GLY A 44 -0.05 -6.19 8.83
N GLN A 45 0.68 -5.47 9.68
CA GLN A 45 1.84 -4.65 9.26
C GLN A 45 3.14 -5.47 9.06
N GLY A 46 3.14 -6.78 9.29
CA GLY A 46 4.35 -7.62 9.18
C GLY A 46 5.40 -7.39 10.28
N LEU A 47 4.97 -6.82 11.42
CA LEU A 47 5.78 -6.65 12.62
C LEU A 47 6.10 -8.00 13.30
N SER A 48 7.16 -8.04 14.12
CA SER A 48 7.45 -9.23 14.93
C SER A 48 6.38 -9.43 16.01
N GLY A 49 6.15 -10.69 16.46
CA GLY A 49 5.15 -10.99 17.47
C GLY A 49 5.35 -10.22 18.78
N LEU A 50 6.60 -10.06 19.24
CA LEU A 50 6.92 -9.27 20.43
C LEU A 50 6.64 -7.78 20.21
N THR A 51 6.96 -7.24 19.01
CA THR A 51 6.67 -5.84 18.67
C THR A 51 5.16 -5.58 18.63
N VAL A 52 4.39 -6.49 18.03
CA VAL A 52 2.92 -6.39 18.00
C VAL A 52 2.35 -6.46 19.42
N PHE A 53 2.84 -7.39 20.25
CA PHE A 53 2.40 -7.51 21.64
C PHE A 53 2.66 -6.21 22.42
N ALA A 54 3.88 -5.67 22.36
CA ALA A 54 4.23 -4.42 23.01
C ALA A 54 3.39 -3.25 22.48
N ALA A 55 3.20 -3.14 21.16
CA ALA A 55 2.42 -2.06 20.55
C ALA A 55 0.95 -2.09 20.98
N LYS A 56 0.37 -3.27 21.22
CA LYS A 56 -1.01 -3.42 21.69
C LYS A 56 -1.24 -2.99 23.15
N LEU A 57 -0.17 -2.87 23.94
CA LEU A 57 -0.24 -2.36 25.31
C LEU A 57 -0.14 -0.83 25.39
N LEU A 58 0.30 -0.18 24.30
CA LEU A 58 0.39 1.27 24.22
C LEU A 58 -0.97 1.88 23.85
N PRO A 59 -1.20 3.17 24.18
CA PRO A 59 -2.32 3.92 23.64
C PRO A 59 -2.35 3.88 22.11
N ALA A 60 -3.53 4.09 21.54
CA ALA A 60 -3.69 4.17 20.09
C ALA A 60 -2.71 5.21 19.49
N GLN A 61 -2.00 4.80 18.44
CA GLN A 61 -1.04 5.66 17.75
C GLN A 61 -1.73 6.90 17.18
N SER A 62 -1.06 8.05 17.26
CA SER A 62 -1.51 9.25 16.55
C SER A 62 -1.28 9.09 15.04
N ARG A 63 -1.96 9.91 14.24
CA ARG A 63 -1.70 10.01 12.79
C ARG A 63 -0.22 10.22 12.51
N LYS A 64 0.38 11.18 13.22
CA LYS A 64 1.79 11.54 13.02
C LYS A 64 2.73 10.38 13.34
N ASP A 65 2.48 9.63 14.42
CA ASP A 65 3.30 8.45 14.75
C ASP A 65 3.17 7.36 13.68
N GLY A 66 1.97 7.18 13.14
CA GLY A 66 1.69 6.27 12.03
C GLY A 66 2.40 6.67 10.74
N ASP A 67 2.36 7.97 10.40
CA ASP A 67 3.07 8.55 9.25
C ASP A 67 4.59 8.35 9.38
N ASP A 68 5.16 8.74 10.53
CA ASP A 68 6.60 8.63 10.81
C ASP A 68 7.04 7.14 10.76
N TYR A 69 6.22 6.24 11.31
CA TYR A 69 6.43 4.79 11.18
C TYR A 69 6.36 4.33 9.72
N TRP A 70 5.40 4.80 8.93
CA TRP A 70 5.24 4.35 7.54
C TRP A 70 6.39 4.79 6.65
N VAL A 71 6.88 6.03 6.81
CA VAL A 71 8.09 6.52 6.12
C VAL A 71 9.29 5.66 6.49
N LYS A 72 9.49 5.42 7.81
CA LYS A 72 10.58 4.58 8.31
C LYS A 72 10.50 3.15 7.75
N ALA A 73 9.34 2.51 7.86
CA ALA A 73 9.11 1.15 7.36
C ALA A 73 9.33 1.09 5.84
N THR A 74 8.90 2.11 5.09
CA THR A 74 9.14 2.17 3.65
C THR A 74 10.62 2.22 3.32
N ARG A 75 11.40 3.02 4.04
CA ARG A 75 12.85 3.16 3.84
C ARG A 75 13.62 1.91 4.28
N GLU A 76 13.38 1.43 5.49
CA GLU A 76 14.23 0.44 6.17
C GLU A 76 13.78 -1.00 5.90
N VAL A 77 12.53 -1.20 5.51
CA VAL A 77 11.97 -2.54 5.27
C VAL A 77 11.44 -2.64 3.85
N HIS A 78 10.46 -1.81 3.46
CA HIS A 78 9.73 -2.03 2.22
C HIS A 78 10.67 -2.02 1.01
N THR A 79 11.54 -1.03 0.97
CA THR A 79 12.43 -0.81 -0.17
C THR A 79 13.80 -1.46 0.00
N ALA A 80 14.31 -1.54 1.23
CA ALA A 80 15.61 -2.16 1.53
C ALA A 80 15.62 -3.68 1.40
N THR A 81 14.49 -4.36 1.67
CA THR A 81 14.40 -5.83 1.60
C THR A 81 13.66 -6.35 0.37
N ALA A 82 13.23 -5.47 -0.54
CA ALA A 82 12.58 -5.88 -1.78
C ALA A 82 13.57 -6.65 -2.67
N ALA A 83 13.32 -7.94 -2.90
CA ALA A 83 14.12 -8.73 -3.85
C ALA A 83 13.86 -8.29 -5.30
N SER A 84 12.63 -7.89 -5.62
CA SER A 84 12.27 -7.32 -6.91
C SER A 84 11.00 -6.47 -6.82
N TYR A 85 10.79 -5.64 -7.83
CA TYR A 85 9.58 -4.86 -8.04
C TYR A 85 8.92 -5.28 -9.35
N GLY A 86 7.60 -5.13 -9.42
CA GLY A 86 6.84 -5.29 -10.65
C GLY A 86 5.81 -4.18 -10.79
N VAL A 87 5.44 -3.89 -12.04
CA VAL A 87 4.44 -2.88 -12.40
C VAL A 87 3.50 -3.50 -13.43
N ILE A 88 2.20 -3.45 -13.14
CA ILE A 88 1.16 -3.76 -14.11
C ILE A 88 0.98 -2.53 -14.98
N THR A 89 1.22 -2.68 -16.28
CA THR A 89 1.04 -1.60 -17.25
C THR A 89 -0.21 -1.79 -18.09
N VAL A 90 -0.85 -0.69 -18.44
CA VAL A 90 -2.01 -0.60 -19.34
C VAL A 90 -1.80 0.54 -20.32
N ASP A 91 -2.65 0.65 -21.35
CA ASP A 91 -2.54 1.76 -22.32
C ASP A 91 -2.98 3.10 -21.70
N ASP A 92 -4.01 3.08 -20.86
CA ASP A 92 -4.52 4.24 -20.12
C ASP A 92 -4.99 3.83 -18.72
N VAL A 93 -4.36 4.40 -17.68
CA VAL A 93 -4.70 4.13 -16.27
C VAL A 93 -6.08 4.67 -15.87
N THR A 94 -6.69 5.56 -16.65
CA THR A 94 -8.02 6.12 -16.37
C THR A 94 -9.15 5.24 -16.93
N ASP A 95 -8.85 4.31 -17.85
CA ASP A 95 -9.84 3.36 -18.36
C ASP A 95 -10.24 2.35 -17.27
N ARG A 96 -11.54 2.32 -16.97
CA ARG A 96 -12.12 1.41 -15.97
C ARG A 96 -11.97 -0.06 -16.35
N THR A 97 -12.02 -0.38 -17.63
CA THR A 97 -11.83 -1.77 -18.10
C THR A 97 -10.38 -2.21 -17.87
N ALA A 98 -9.42 -1.35 -18.22
CA ALA A 98 -8.01 -1.55 -17.92
C ALA A 98 -7.74 -1.69 -16.40
N GLN A 99 -8.37 -0.85 -15.55
CA GLN A 99 -8.25 -0.95 -14.09
C GLN A 99 -8.69 -2.32 -13.55
N VAL A 100 -9.87 -2.79 -13.96
CA VAL A 100 -10.41 -4.09 -13.54
C VAL A 100 -9.53 -5.23 -14.03
N ASN A 101 -9.13 -5.21 -15.30
CA ASN A 101 -8.27 -6.25 -15.88
C ASN A 101 -6.88 -6.28 -15.23
N GLY A 102 -6.30 -5.11 -14.95
CA GLY A 102 -5.04 -4.99 -14.22
C GLY A 102 -5.14 -5.54 -12.80
N GLY A 103 -6.23 -5.26 -12.08
CA GLY A 103 -6.50 -5.84 -10.76
C GLY A 103 -6.63 -7.37 -10.79
N ARG A 104 -7.28 -7.92 -11.82
CA ARG A 104 -7.38 -9.38 -12.03
C ARG A 104 -6.01 -10.01 -12.28
N LEU A 105 -5.17 -9.36 -13.09
CA LEU A 105 -3.80 -9.83 -13.33
C LEU A 105 -2.97 -9.79 -12.04
N LEU A 106 -2.99 -8.67 -11.32
CA LEU A 106 -2.28 -8.53 -10.04
C LEU A 106 -2.69 -9.61 -9.05
N THR A 107 -4.00 -9.90 -8.94
CA THR A 107 -4.51 -10.94 -8.05
C THR A 107 -4.00 -12.34 -8.45
N ARG A 108 -3.99 -12.66 -9.75
CA ARG A 108 -3.42 -13.93 -10.24
C ARG A 108 -1.93 -14.05 -9.93
N MET A 109 -1.17 -12.96 -10.11
CA MET A 109 0.24 -12.92 -9.77
C MET A 109 0.47 -13.10 -8.27
N HIS A 110 -0.33 -12.43 -7.43
CA HIS A 110 -0.26 -12.57 -5.98
C HIS A 110 -0.54 -14.01 -5.55
N LEU A 111 -1.64 -14.62 -6.01
CA LEU A 111 -1.97 -16.00 -5.67
C LEU A 111 -0.89 -16.99 -6.15
N THR A 112 -0.33 -16.78 -7.33
CA THR A 112 0.78 -17.61 -7.85
C THR A 112 2.05 -17.41 -7.03
N ALA A 113 2.37 -16.19 -6.61
CA ALA A 113 3.50 -15.94 -5.71
C ALA A 113 3.30 -16.70 -4.38
N THR A 114 2.09 -16.67 -3.82
CA THR A 114 1.76 -17.40 -2.58
C THR A 114 1.93 -18.91 -2.73
N THR A 115 1.51 -19.52 -3.85
CA THR A 115 1.69 -20.97 -4.07
C THR A 115 3.17 -21.36 -4.21
N LEU A 116 4.02 -20.42 -4.61
CA LEU A 116 5.47 -20.57 -4.70
C LEU A 116 6.21 -20.20 -3.40
N GLY A 117 5.48 -19.86 -2.32
CA GLY A 117 6.08 -19.45 -1.05
C GLY A 117 6.71 -18.05 -1.08
N LEU A 118 6.32 -17.20 -2.03
CA LEU A 118 6.75 -15.82 -2.15
C LEU A 118 5.73 -14.87 -1.51
N GLY A 119 6.22 -13.81 -0.87
CA GLY A 119 5.41 -12.71 -0.39
C GLY A 119 5.30 -11.62 -1.45
N LEU A 120 4.11 -11.05 -1.63
CA LEU A 120 3.85 -9.93 -2.54
C LEU A 120 3.17 -8.79 -1.76
N HIS A 121 3.73 -7.59 -1.86
CA HIS A 121 3.20 -6.39 -1.20
C HIS A 121 2.90 -5.31 -2.24
N HIS A 122 1.64 -4.88 -2.31
CA HIS A 122 1.23 -3.78 -3.19
C HIS A 122 1.87 -2.47 -2.71
N MET A 123 2.35 -1.66 -3.65
CA MET A 123 3.03 -0.41 -3.39
C MET A 123 2.60 0.60 -4.43
N ASN A 124 1.57 1.41 -4.13
CA ASN A 124 0.97 2.35 -5.07
C ASN A 124 1.26 3.82 -4.72
N GLN A 125 2.19 4.08 -3.79
CA GLN A 125 2.47 5.44 -3.31
C GLN A 125 2.83 6.42 -4.44
N ILE A 126 3.60 5.96 -5.43
CA ILE A 126 4.02 6.81 -6.56
C ILE A 126 2.82 7.18 -7.44
N THR A 127 2.00 6.20 -7.81
CA THR A 127 0.82 6.41 -8.65
C THR A 127 -0.24 7.23 -7.93
N GLU A 128 -0.42 7.02 -6.62
CA GLU A 128 -1.29 7.82 -5.78
C GLU A 128 -0.83 9.28 -5.71
N ARG A 129 0.48 9.55 -5.68
CA ARG A 129 1.01 10.92 -5.71
C ARG A 129 0.81 11.60 -7.05
N ILE A 130 1.01 10.89 -8.16
CA ILE A 130 0.73 11.41 -9.51
C ILE A 130 -0.75 11.78 -9.66
N ASP A 131 -1.66 10.89 -9.25
CA ASP A 131 -3.11 11.13 -9.32
C ASP A 131 -3.55 12.27 -8.41
N ARG A 132 -3.00 12.32 -7.19
CA ARG A 132 -3.28 13.39 -6.23
C ARG A 132 -2.82 14.76 -6.73
N ASP A 133 -1.63 14.87 -7.31
CA ASP A 133 -1.14 16.14 -7.87
C ASP A 133 -1.98 16.60 -9.06
N THR A 134 -2.34 15.67 -9.95
CA THR A 134 -3.23 15.95 -11.08
C THR A 134 -4.59 16.47 -10.60
N THR A 135 -5.21 15.77 -9.65
CA THR A 135 -6.54 16.13 -9.12
C THR A 135 -6.53 17.45 -8.34
N ALA A 136 -5.45 17.73 -7.60
CA ALA A 136 -5.30 18.97 -6.83
C ALA A 136 -4.77 20.15 -7.66
N GLY A 137 -4.40 19.94 -8.93
CA GLY A 137 -3.74 20.95 -9.76
C GLY A 137 -2.36 21.37 -9.23
N HIS A 138 -1.69 20.50 -8.47
CA HIS A 138 -0.35 20.73 -7.95
C HIS A 138 0.72 20.35 -8.99
N PRO A 139 1.93 20.91 -8.89
CA PRO A 139 3.05 20.48 -9.73
C PRO A 139 3.38 19.00 -9.50
N ASP A 140 3.24 18.19 -10.55
CA ASP A 140 3.61 16.77 -10.53
C ASP A 140 5.13 16.61 -10.68
N VAL A 141 5.78 16.17 -9.60
CA VAL A 141 7.23 15.89 -9.55
C VAL A 141 7.57 14.39 -9.69
N PHE A 142 6.56 13.53 -9.84
CA PHE A 142 6.71 12.08 -9.85
C PHE A 142 6.59 11.50 -11.26
N SER A 143 5.70 12.00 -12.13
CA SER A 143 5.43 11.39 -13.45
C SER A 143 6.65 11.24 -14.33
N ALA A 144 7.48 12.28 -14.48
CA ALA A 144 8.66 12.20 -15.34
C ALA A 144 9.66 11.13 -14.85
N ARG A 145 9.81 11.00 -13.53
CA ARG A 145 10.73 10.05 -12.89
C ARG A 145 10.16 8.63 -12.90
N TRP A 146 8.85 8.51 -12.76
CA TRP A 146 8.13 7.25 -12.92
C TRP A 146 8.25 6.74 -14.35
N ALA A 147 8.01 7.62 -15.33
CA ALA A 147 8.12 7.29 -16.75
C ALA A 147 9.54 6.84 -17.13
N ALA A 148 10.56 7.54 -16.60
CA ALA A 148 11.96 7.15 -16.80
C ALA A 148 12.29 5.76 -16.23
N LEU A 149 11.69 5.38 -15.09
CA LEU A 149 11.86 4.04 -14.52
C LEU A 149 11.14 2.95 -15.32
N LEU A 150 9.96 3.26 -15.87
CA LEU A 150 9.17 2.31 -16.66
C LEU A 150 9.64 2.17 -18.10
N GLY A 151 10.39 3.15 -18.62
CA GLY A 151 10.65 3.28 -20.06
C GLY A 151 9.37 3.51 -20.87
N ARG A 152 8.32 4.05 -20.23
CA ARG A 152 6.97 4.25 -20.77
C ARG A 152 6.33 5.47 -20.11
N PRO A 153 5.30 6.11 -20.70
CA PRO A 153 4.60 7.21 -20.04
C PRO A 153 4.04 6.80 -18.66
N ALA A 154 4.04 7.73 -17.70
CA ALA A 154 3.52 7.49 -16.36
C ALA A 154 2.04 7.04 -16.37
N SER A 155 1.28 7.55 -17.35
CA SER A 155 -0.12 7.19 -17.62
C SER A 155 -0.34 5.73 -18.02
N THR A 156 0.72 4.92 -18.12
CA THR A 156 0.62 3.47 -18.38
C THR A 156 0.83 2.63 -17.12
N GLY A 157 1.44 3.16 -16.06
CA GLY A 157 1.75 2.40 -14.85
C GLY A 157 0.58 2.35 -13.89
N LEU A 158 -0.21 1.26 -13.92
CA LEU A 158 -1.48 1.16 -13.19
C LEU A 158 -1.29 0.80 -11.70
N LEU A 159 -0.58 -0.28 -11.42
CA LEU A 159 -0.38 -0.81 -10.07
C LEU A 159 1.04 -1.32 -9.96
N SER A 160 1.64 -1.20 -8.77
CA SER A 160 2.98 -1.71 -8.55
C SER A 160 3.09 -2.48 -7.25
N PHE A 161 4.08 -3.35 -7.19
CA PHE A 161 4.28 -4.25 -6.06
C PHE A 161 5.76 -4.56 -5.89
N ARG A 162 6.11 -5.02 -4.68
CA ARG A 162 7.36 -5.72 -4.41
C ARG A 162 7.08 -7.20 -4.15
N ILE A 163 8.06 -8.04 -4.48
CA ILE A 163 7.99 -9.50 -4.28
C ILE A 163 9.33 -10.01 -3.72
N GLY A 164 9.28 -11.08 -2.93
CA GLY A 164 10.47 -11.73 -2.40
C GLY A 164 10.14 -12.88 -1.45
N HIS A 165 11.17 -13.39 -0.77
CA HIS A 165 11.01 -14.43 0.24
C HIS A 165 10.63 -13.80 1.59
N PRO A 166 9.48 -14.16 2.18
CA PRO A 166 9.09 -13.63 3.48
C PRO A 166 9.91 -14.27 4.59
N GLU A 167 10.46 -13.45 5.49
CA GLU A 167 11.10 -13.96 6.72
C GLU A 167 10.07 -14.38 7.79
N ARG A 168 8.84 -13.88 7.68
CA ARG A 168 7.80 -14.00 8.71
C ARG A 168 6.42 -14.08 8.06
N THR A 169 5.50 -14.74 8.74
CA THR A 169 4.09 -14.75 8.38
C THR A 169 3.38 -13.61 9.13
N PRO A 170 2.79 -12.63 8.44
CA PRO A 170 2.03 -11.56 9.08
C PRO A 170 0.72 -12.10 9.67
N GLY A 171 0.14 -11.38 10.63
CA GLY A 171 -1.21 -11.66 11.11
C GLY A 171 -2.26 -11.46 10.01
N LEU A 172 -3.40 -12.11 10.17
CA LEU A 172 -4.52 -11.96 9.24
C LEU A 172 -5.20 -10.61 9.45
N SER A 173 -5.44 -9.89 8.35
CA SER A 173 -6.26 -8.68 8.38
C SER A 173 -7.75 -9.02 8.49
N PRO A 174 -8.55 -8.20 9.18
CA PRO A 174 -9.98 -8.45 9.35
C PRO A 174 -10.73 -8.38 8.00
N ARG A 175 -11.86 -9.08 7.90
CA ARG A 175 -12.74 -9.05 6.74
C ARG A 175 -14.20 -8.91 7.17
N ARG A 176 -14.95 -8.10 6.43
CA ARG A 176 -16.41 -8.01 6.54
C ARG A 176 -17.04 -9.37 6.22
N SER A 177 -18.17 -9.66 6.85
CA SER A 177 -18.94 -10.86 6.53
C SER A 177 -19.55 -10.77 5.14
N LEU A 178 -19.97 -11.92 4.60
CA LEU A 178 -20.61 -12.00 3.28
C LEU A 178 -21.88 -11.14 3.20
N ASP A 179 -22.72 -11.22 4.23
CA ASP A 179 -23.99 -10.48 4.34
C ASP A 179 -23.80 -8.96 4.35
N ALA A 180 -22.59 -8.48 4.67
CA ALA A 180 -22.27 -7.05 4.65
C ALA A 180 -21.88 -6.53 3.25
N VAL A 181 -21.70 -7.41 2.26
CA VAL A 181 -21.20 -7.05 0.92
C VAL A 181 -22.00 -7.64 -0.24
N ILE A 182 -22.88 -8.59 0.00
CA ILE A 182 -23.80 -9.13 -0.99
C ILE A 182 -25.21 -8.60 -0.72
N THR A 183 -25.82 -7.98 -1.73
CA THR A 183 -27.25 -7.65 -1.74
C THR A 183 -27.99 -8.73 -2.51
N SER A 184 -29.02 -9.31 -1.91
CA SER A 184 -29.96 -10.25 -2.53
C SER A 184 -30.88 -9.59 -3.55
#